data_AF-A0A8D0DBW7-F1
#
_entry.id   AF-A0A8D0DBW7-F1
#
_cell.length_a   1.000
_cell.length_b   1.000
_cell.length_c   1.000
_cell.angle_alpha   90.00
_cell.angle_beta   90.00
_cell.angle_gamma   90.00
#
_symmetry.space_group_name_H-M   'P 1'
#
loop_
_entity.id
_entity.type
_entity.pdbx_description
1 polymer ?
#
loop_
_entity_poly.entity_id
_entity_poly.type
_entity_poly.pdbx_seq_one_letter_code
_entity_poly.pdbx_strand_id
1 'polypeptide(L)'
;MEALIPVINKLQDVFNTVGADIIHLPQIAVVGTQSSGKSSVLESLVGRDLLPRGTGIVTRRPLILQLVNVDPGDARKNDDSGREGDEWGKFLHTKNQIFTDFEEIRQEIENETARISGNNKGISDDPIHLKIFSPHVVNLTLVDLPGITKVPVGDQPNDIEVQIKDLILKHISNPNCIILAVTAANTDMATSEALKVAREVDPDGRRTLAVVTKLDLMDAGTDAMDVLMGRVIPVKLGLIGVVNRSQLDINNKKSVADAIRDEHAFLQKKYPSLANRNGTKYLARTLNRLLMHHIRDCLPELKTRINVLAAQYQSLLSSYGEPVEDQSATLLQLITKFATEYCNTIEGTAKYIETAELCGGARICYIFHETFGRTLESVDPLGGLSTIDILTAIRNATGPRPSLFVPEISFELLVKKQVKRLEEPSLRCVELVHEEMQRIIQHCSNYSTQELQRFPKLHEAIVEVVTCLLRKRLPITNEMVHNLVAIELAYINTKHPDFADACGVMNNNIEVCTRNKILSHTYIFLPSASGADMDGAPATGPQGEQDGTGNWRGMLKKGEEAPGSGPGSPLKGVVNLLDVPVPVARKLSSREQRDCEVIERLIKSYFLIVRKNIQDR
;
A
#
# COMPACT_ATOMS: atom_id res chain seq x y z
N MET A 1 -41.96 -18.06 -19.01
CA MET A 1 -41.42 -16.84 -18.34
C MET A 1 -41.36 -17.04 -16.83
N GLU A 2 -42.20 -17.90 -16.24
CA GLU A 2 -42.21 -18.17 -14.79
C GLU A 2 -40.86 -18.64 -14.22
N ALA A 3 -39.99 -19.26 -15.03
CA ALA A 3 -38.66 -19.73 -14.62
C ALA A 3 -37.71 -18.63 -14.09
N LEU A 4 -37.97 -17.34 -14.35
CA LEU A 4 -37.08 -16.25 -13.91
C LEU A 4 -37.06 -16.05 -12.39
N ILE A 5 -38.21 -16.18 -11.71
CA ILE A 5 -38.32 -15.92 -10.27
C ILE A 5 -37.64 -17.03 -9.43
N PRO A 6 -37.81 -18.33 -9.74
CA PRO A 6 -37.02 -19.39 -9.12
C PRO A 6 -35.50 -19.24 -9.30
N VAL A 7 -35.04 -18.67 -10.42
CA VAL A 7 -33.61 -18.38 -10.64
C VAL A 7 -33.12 -17.27 -9.71
N ILE A 8 -33.86 -16.16 -9.59
CA ILE A 8 -33.52 -15.09 -8.63
C ILE A 8 -33.54 -15.60 -7.18
N ASN A 9 -34.53 -16.43 -6.81
CA ASN A 9 -34.62 -16.99 -5.46
C ASN A 9 -33.45 -17.94 -5.15
N LYS A 10 -32.98 -18.73 -6.12
CA LYS A 10 -31.74 -19.54 -5.98
C LYS A 10 -30.49 -18.67 -5.86
N LEU A 11 -30.42 -17.55 -6.59
CA LEU A 11 -29.31 -16.60 -6.46
C LEU A 11 -29.29 -15.96 -5.06
N GLN A 12 -30.44 -15.54 -4.53
CA GLN A 12 -30.56 -15.03 -3.16
C GLN A 12 -30.01 -16.05 -2.14
N ASP A 13 -30.42 -17.32 -2.21
CA ASP A 13 -29.93 -18.37 -1.31
C ASP A 13 -28.40 -18.53 -1.35
N VAL A 14 -27.79 -18.48 -2.55
CA VAL A 14 -26.35 -18.58 -2.73
C VAL A 14 -25.62 -17.38 -2.13
N PHE A 15 -26.06 -16.15 -2.41
CA PHE A 15 -25.38 -14.95 -1.89
C PHE A 15 -25.50 -14.82 -0.36
N ASN A 16 -26.64 -15.21 0.21
CA ASN A 16 -26.83 -15.29 1.66
C ASN A 16 -25.88 -16.30 2.32
N THR A 17 -25.62 -17.43 1.67
CA THR A 17 -24.71 -18.47 2.20
C THR A 17 -23.25 -18.00 2.22
N VAL A 18 -22.88 -17.08 1.32
CA VAL A 18 -21.52 -16.52 1.19
C VAL A 18 -21.36 -15.21 1.97
N GLY A 19 -22.43 -14.61 2.50
CA GLY A 19 -22.40 -13.33 3.21
C GLY A 19 -22.11 -12.13 2.30
N ALA A 20 -22.52 -12.19 1.03
CA ALA A 20 -22.11 -11.23 0.01
C ALA A 20 -23.14 -10.10 -0.22
N ASP A 21 -23.05 -9.03 0.58
CA ASP A 21 -23.84 -7.78 0.43
C ASP A 21 -23.62 -7.04 -0.91
N ILE A 22 -22.68 -7.51 -1.73
CA ILE A 22 -22.10 -6.81 -2.89
C ILE A 22 -23.05 -6.82 -4.11
N ILE A 23 -24.06 -7.70 -4.15
CA ILE A 23 -24.88 -7.94 -5.35
C ILE A 23 -26.34 -7.52 -5.15
N HIS A 24 -26.74 -6.49 -5.89
CA HIS A 24 -28.07 -5.89 -5.87
C HIS A 24 -29.09 -6.74 -6.64
N LEU A 25 -29.73 -7.66 -5.94
CA LEU A 25 -30.77 -8.53 -6.51
C LEU A 25 -32.12 -7.77 -6.65
N PRO A 26 -32.92 -8.09 -7.68
CA PRO A 26 -34.24 -7.50 -7.86
C PRO A 26 -35.23 -8.01 -6.81
N GLN A 27 -35.86 -7.08 -6.07
CA GLN A 27 -36.77 -7.38 -4.96
C GLN A 27 -37.83 -6.28 -4.79
N ILE A 28 -38.95 -6.61 -4.15
CA ILE A 28 -40.00 -5.63 -3.80
C ILE A 28 -39.91 -5.32 -2.30
N ALA A 29 -39.58 -4.09 -1.92
CA ALA A 29 -39.57 -3.66 -0.52
C ALA A 29 -40.88 -2.95 -0.15
N VAL A 30 -41.51 -3.38 0.94
CA VAL A 30 -42.76 -2.81 1.43
C VAL A 30 -42.46 -1.74 2.48
N VAL A 31 -42.80 -0.50 2.16
CA VAL A 31 -42.56 0.68 3.02
C VAL A 31 -43.91 1.28 3.42
N GLY A 32 -44.08 1.56 4.70
CA GLY A 32 -45.32 2.13 5.23
C GLY A 32 -45.13 2.66 6.65
N THR A 33 -46.02 3.54 7.09
CA THR A 33 -46.12 3.87 8.52
C THR A 33 -46.62 2.67 9.31
N GLN A 34 -46.40 2.66 10.62
CA GLN A 34 -47.15 1.79 11.51
C GLN A 34 -48.66 1.96 11.25
N SER A 35 -49.42 0.86 11.32
CA SER A 35 -50.87 0.82 11.08
C SER A 35 -51.35 1.25 9.68
N SER A 36 -50.46 1.46 8.70
CA SER A 36 -50.81 1.66 7.28
C SER A 36 -51.49 0.45 6.62
N GLY A 37 -51.42 -0.72 7.25
CA GLY A 37 -51.97 -1.98 6.74
C GLY A 37 -50.98 -2.87 5.99
N LYS A 38 -49.66 -2.57 6.01
CA LYS A 38 -48.62 -3.35 5.31
C LYS A 38 -48.75 -4.87 5.48
N SER A 39 -48.88 -5.37 6.72
CA SER A 39 -48.99 -6.81 7.00
C SER A 39 -50.30 -7.40 6.47
N SER A 40 -51.39 -6.63 6.47
CA SER A 40 -52.66 -7.06 5.91
C SER A 40 -52.66 -7.09 4.37
N VAL A 41 -51.88 -6.23 3.71
CA VAL A 41 -51.63 -6.33 2.26
C VAL A 41 -50.83 -7.60 1.96
N LEU A 42 -49.76 -7.86 2.71
CA LEU A 42 -48.93 -9.06 2.55
C LEU A 42 -49.73 -10.36 2.77
N GLU A 43 -50.46 -10.49 3.88
CA GLU A 43 -51.33 -11.64 4.13
C GLU A 43 -52.39 -11.82 3.04
N SER A 44 -52.93 -10.73 2.49
CA SER A 44 -53.93 -10.80 1.41
C SER A 44 -53.31 -11.22 0.07
N LEU A 45 -52.00 -10.99 -0.14
CA LEU A 45 -51.25 -11.55 -1.27
C LEU A 45 -50.93 -13.04 -1.08
N VAL A 46 -50.79 -13.53 0.15
CA VAL A 46 -50.57 -14.97 0.44
C VAL A 46 -51.88 -15.77 0.53
N GLY A 47 -52.96 -15.14 0.99
CA GLY A 47 -54.23 -15.83 1.29
C GLY A 47 -54.34 -16.39 2.71
N ARG A 48 -53.31 -16.22 3.56
CA ARG A 48 -53.19 -16.83 4.89
C ARG A 48 -52.66 -15.83 5.94
N ASP A 49 -53.03 -16.07 7.19
CA ASP A 49 -52.67 -15.25 8.34
C ASP A 49 -51.36 -15.80 8.94
N LEU A 50 -50.23 -15.27 8.47
CA LEU A 50 -48.89 -15.78 8.83
C LEU A 50 -48.00 -14.74 9.52
N LEU A 51 -48.35 -13.45 9.44
CA LEU A 51 -47.55 -12.38 10.03
C LEU A 51 -47.97 -12.13 11.48
N PRO A 52 -47.02 -11.81 12.37
CA PRO A 52 -47.35 -11.40 13.72
C PRO A 52 -48.24 -10.14 13.71
N ARG A 53 -49.13 -10.06 14.71
CA ARG A 53 -50.11 -8.97 14.86
C ARG A 53 -50.19 -8.56 16.34
N GLY A 54 -50.00 -7.27 16.62
CA GLY A 54 -50.02 -6.74 17.98
C GLY A 54 -49.95 -5.22 18.03
N THR A 55 -50.01 -4.66 19.24
CA THR A 55 -49.83 -3.23 19.50
C THR A 55 -48.34 -2.88 19.64
N GLY A 56 -47.88 -1.83 18.97
CA GLY A 56 -46.46 -1.45 18.91
C GLY A 56 -45.79 -1.84 17.60
N ILE A 57 -44.45 -1.83 17.56
CA ILE A 57 -43.69 -2.25 16.37
C ILE A 57 -43.69 -3.77 16.31
N VAL A 58 -44.45 -4.32 15.36
CA VAL A 58 -44.65 -5.77 15.22
C VAL A 58 -43.52 -6.42 14.41
N THR A 59 -43.20 -5.87 13.23
CA THR A 59 -42.03 -6.25 12.44
C THR A 59 -40.80 -5.50 13.00
N ARG A 60 -39.93 -6.19 13.76
CA ARG A 60 -38.67 -5.64 14.32
C ARG A 60 -37.40 -6.06 13.57
N ARG A 61 -37.53 -6.98 12.61
CA ARG A 61 -36.48 -7.44 11.67
C ARG A 61 -37.06 -7.43 10.27
N PRO A 62 -36.29 -7.17 9.20
CA PRO A 62 -36.75 -7.40 7.84
C PRO A 62 -37.19 -8.85 7.65
N LEU A 63 -38.34 -9.09 7.02
CA LEU A 63 -38.80 -10.43 6.66
C LEU A 63 -38.82 -10.57 5.14
N ILE A 64 -37.94 -11.42 4.61
CA ILE A 64 -37.86 -11.77 3.19
C ILE A 64 -38.78 -12.96 2.96
N LEU A 65 -39.96 -12.66 2.41
CA LEU A 65 -41.04 -13.58 2.11
C LEU A 65 -40.99 -13.96 0.62
N GLN A 66 -40.60 -15.20 0.34
CA GLN A 66 -40.64 -15.79 -1.00
C GLN A 66 -41.90 -16.64 -1.16
N LEU A 67 -42.83 -16.20 -2.00
CA LEU A 67 -43.98 -16.97 -2.42
C LEU A 67 -43.60 -17.80 -3.64
N VAL A 68 -43.87 -19.11 -3.57
CA VAL A 68 -43.62 -20.08 -4.63
C VAL A 68 -44.93 -20.73 -5.01
N ASN A 69 -45.34 -20.54 -6.27
CA ASN A 69 -46.45 -21.30 -6.84
C ASN A 69 -45.99 -22.74 -7.06
N VAL A 70 -46.77 -23.71 -6.56
CA VAL A 70 -46.54 -25.14 -6.81
C VAL A 70 -47.72 -25.68 -7.60
N ASP A 71 -47.45 -26.38 -8.70
CA ASP A 71 -48.49 -27.04 -9.47
C ASP A 71 -49.18 -28.14 -8.64
N PRO A 72 -50.51 -28.32 -8.73
CA PRO A 72 -51.24 -29.36 -7.99
C PRO A 72 -50.74 -30.79 -8.24
N GLY A 73 -50.02 -31.04 -9.34
CA GLY A 73 -49.40 -32.34 -9.64
C GLY A 73 -48.02 -32.57 -8.99
N ASP A 74 -47.36 -31.51 -8.51
CA ASP A 74 -46.09 -31.54 -7.77
C ASP A 74 -46.28 -31.40 -6.25
N ALA A 75 -47.54 -31.38 -5.78
CA ALA A 75 -47.92 -31.47 -4.38
C ALA A 75 -47.56 -32.85 -3.78
N ARG A 76 -46.26 -33.01 -3.46
CA ARG A 76 -45.60 -34.15 -2.80
C ARG A 76 -45.70 -35.51 -3.51
N LYS A 77 -44.67 -35.83 -4.28
CA LYS A 77 -44.16 -37.22 -4.43
C LYS A 77 -43.14 -37.64 -3.35
N ASN A 78 -42.77 -36.72 -2.45
CA ASN A 78 -41.78 -36.93 -1.40
C ASN A 78 -42.39 -36.57 -0.03
N ASP A 79 -42.98 -37.55 0.69
CA ASP A 79 -42.42 -38.12 1.93
C ASP A 79 -43.37 -39.18 2.53
N ASP A 80 -42.82 -40.15 3.28
CA ASP A 80 -43.46 -41.41 3.71
C ASP A 80 -44.40 -41.27 4.93
N SER A 81 -45.11 -40.14 5.04
CA SER A 81 -45.79 -39.72 6.28
C SER A 81 -47.24 -39.23 6.15
N GLY A 82 -47.89 -39.49 5.01
CA GLY A 82 -49.36 -39.59 4.89
C GLY A 82 -50.19 -38.38 5.33
N ARG A 83 -49.61 -37.17 5.38
CA ARG A 83 -50.31 -35.93 5.72
C ARG A 83 -50.47 -35.03 4.49
N GLU A 84 -51.68 -35.03 3.96
CA GLU A 84 -52.13 -34.14 2.90
C GLU A 84 -52.09 -32.69 3.39
N GLY A 85 -51.42 -31.83 2.63
CA GLY A 85 -51.28 -30.41 2.91
C GLY A 85 -50.81 -29.69 1.67
N ASP A 86 -51.75 -29.08 0.95
CA ASP A 86 -51.52 -28.38 -0.32
C ASP A 86 -50.61 -27.15 -0.19
N GLU A 87 -50.41 -26.66 1.04
CA GLU A 87 -49.64 -25.48 1.35
C GLU A 87 -48.68 -25.74 2.52
N TRP A 88 -47.45 -25.22 2.44
CA TRP A 88 -46.46 -25.33 3.51
C TRP A 88 -45.44 -24.20 3.49
N GLY A 89 -44.82 -23.95 4.64
CA GLY A 89 -43.72 -23.00 4.82
C GLY A 89 -42.39 -23.67 5.15
N LYS A 90 -41.30 -22.94 4.88
CA LYS A 90 -39.94 -23.34 5.22
C LYS A 90 -39.07 -22.12 5.50
N PHE A 91 -38.37 -22.10 6.63
CA PHE A 91 -37.38 -21.08 6.95
C PHE A 91 -35.97 -21.49 6.55
N LEU A 92 -35.09 -20.51 6.35
CA LEU A 92 -33.67 -20.76 6.07
C LEU A 92 -32.93 -21.31 7.31
N HIS A 93 -33.22 -20.79 8.51
CA HIS A 93 -32.49 -21.15 9.74
C HIS A 93 -32.83 -22.55 10.27
N THR A 94 -34.06 -23.04 10.07
CA THR A 94 -34.48 -24.40 10.44
C THR A 94 -34.16 -25.48 9.39
N LYS A 95 -33.53 -25.09 8.28
CA LYS A 95 -32.94 -25.91 7.18
C LYS A 95 -33.82 -26.97 6.50
N ASN A 96 -34.39 -27.92 7.24
CA ASN A 96 -35.16 -29.06 6.71
C ASN A 96 -36.56 -29.19 7.33
N GLN A 97 -36.87 -28.44 8.39
CA GLN A 97 -38.22 -28.44 8.96
C GLN A 97 -39.23 -27.83 7.97
N ILE A 98 -40.34 -28.56 7.76
CA ILE A 98 -41.48 -28.13 6.94
C ILE A 98 -42.62 -27.79 7.89
N PHE A 99 -43.17 -26.59 7.76
CA PHE A 99 -44.27 -26.10 8.59
C PHE A 99 -45.56 -26.22 7.79
N THR A 100 -46.51 -27.03 8.23
CA THR A 100 -47.83 -27.15 7.59
C THR A 100 -48.88 -26.25 8.25
N ASP A 101 -48.66 -25.84 9.51
CA ASP A 101 -49.51 -24.87 10.18
C ASP A 101 -48.93 -23.45 10.04
N PHE A 102 -49.76 -22.52 9.58
CA PHE A 102 -49.39 -21.11 9.45
C PHE A 102 -49.32 -20.38 10.81
N GLU A 103 -49.97 -20.91 11.84
CA GLU A 103 -49.86 -20.41 13.21
C GLU A 103 -48.49 -20.77 13.83
N GLU A 104 -47.94 -21.95 13.52
CA GLU A 104 -46.55 -22.29 13.87
C GLU A 104 -45.55 -21.38 13.15
N ILE A 105 -45.78 -21.07 11.86
CA ILE A 105 -44.97 -20.10 11.09
C ILE A 105 -44.99 -18.72 11.76
N ARG A 106 -46.17 -18.26 12.19
CA ARG A 106 -46.33 -16.98 12.89
C ARG A 106 -45.55 -16.94 14.20
N GLN A 107 -45.69 -17.99 15.02
CA GLN A 107 -44.96 -18.13 16.28
C GLN A 107 -43.44 -18.22 16.06
N GLU A 108 -42.98 -18.90 15.00
CA GLU A 108 -41.56 -18.99 14.68
C GLU A 108 -40.96 -17.64 14.25
N ILE A 109 -41.70 -16.80 13.52
CA ILE A 109 -41.29 -15.41 13.24
C ILE A 109 -41.15 -14.62 14.54
N GLU A 110 -42.10 -14.76 15.49
CA GLU A 110 -42.06 -14.09 16.78
C GLU A 110 -40.86 -14.57 17.64
N ASN A 111 -40.60 -15.88 17.68
CA ASN A 111 -39.50 -16.51 18.39
C ASN A 111 -38.14 -16.06 17.85
N GLU A 112 -37.90 -16.17 16.54
CA GLU A 112 -36.62 -15.81 15.90
C GLU A 112 -36.42 -14.28 15.91
N THR A 113 -37.49 -13.48 15.94
CA THR A 113 -37.40 -12.04 16.21
C THR A 113 -36.95 -11.76 17.65
N ALA A 114 -37.55 -12.43 18.63
CA ALA A 114 -37.20 -12.26 20.05
C ALA A 114 -35.78 -12.79 20.38
N ARG A 115 -35.33 -13.84 19.70
CA ARG A 115 -34.01 -14.46 19.89
C ARG A 115 -32.85 -13.51 19.63
N ILE A 116 -32.91 -12.74 18.53
CA ILE A 116 -31.83 -11.81 18.14
C ILE A 116 -32.06 -10.40 18.71
N SER A 117 -33.29 -9.90 18.68
CA SER A 117 -33.60 -8.53 19.15
C SER A 117 -33.68 -8.44 20.68
N GLY A 118 -33.82 -9.59 21.36
CA GLY A 118 -34.11 -9.67 22.79
C GLY A 118 -35.52 -9.21 23.16
N ASN A 119 -35.74 -9.09 24.47
CA ASN A 119 -36.96 -8.50 25.04
C ASN A 119 -36.92 -6.96 25.05
N ASN A 120 -35.73 -6.35 24.95
CA ASN A 120 -35.64 -4.92 24.61
C ASN A 120 -36.21 -4.72 23.20
N LYS A 121 -36.95 -3.63 22.99
CA LYS A 121 -37.74 -3.41 21.77
C LYS A 121 -36.91 -2.86 20.60
N GLY A 122 -35.64 -3.26 20.53
CA GLY A 122 -34.71 -2.88 19.47
C GLY A 122 -35.06 -3.51 18.12
N ILE A 123 -34.37 -3.03 17.09
CA ILE A 123 -34.46 -3.50 15.71
C ILE A 123 -33.13 -4.13 15.32
N SER A 124 -33.16 -5.11 14.41
CA SER A 124 -31.97 -5.72 13.85
C SER A 124 -32.05 -5.77 12.32
N ASP A 125 -30.93 -5.48 11.68
CA ASP A 125 -30.74 -5.52 10.22
C ASP A 125 -30.79 -6.95 9.65
N ASP A 126 -30.58 -7.98 10.46
CA ASP A 126 -30.47 -9.37 10.01
C ASP A 126 -31.83 -9.94 9.55
N PRO A 127 -32.01 -10.25 8.25
CA PRO A 127 -33.31 -10.60 7.69
C PRO A 127 -33.74 -12.06 7.97
N ILE A 128 -34.99 -12.23 8.39
CA ILE A 128 -35.63 -13.55 8.47
C ILE A 128 -36.03 -13.99 7.06
N HIS A 129 -35.65 -15.20 6.66
CA HIS A 129 -35.94 -15.76 5.35
C HIS A 129 -37.01 -16.85 5.43
N LEU A 130 -38.17 -16.61 4.82
CA LEU A 130 -39.33 -17.51 4.81
C LEU A 130 -39.79 -17.79 3.38
N LYS A 131 -39.91 -19.07 3.02
CA LYS A 131 -40.49 -19.53 1.76
C LYS A 131 -41.87 -20.15 2.03
N ILE A 132 -42.88 -19.71 1.31
CA ILE A 132 -44.24 -20.28 1.33
C ILE A 132 -44.53 -20.92 -0.02
N PHE A 133 -44.98 -22.17 0.02
CA PHE A 133 -45.37 -22.97 -1.13
C PHE A 133 -46.89 -23.12 -1.12
N SER A 134 -47.56 -22.73 -2.22
CA SER A 134 -49.02 -22.84 -2.37
C SER A 134 -49.43 -22.81 -3.85
N PRO A 135 -50.47 -23.55 -4.28
CA PRO A 135 -51.01 -23.44 -5.64
C PRO A 135 -51.79 -22.14 -5.88
N HIS A 136 -52.14 -21.39 -4.83
CA HIS A 136 -53.00 -20.21 -4.90
C HIS A 136 -52.25 -18.88 -4.96
N VAL A 137 -50.95 -18.87 -4.65
CA VAL A 137 -50.09 -17.67 -4.70
C VAL A 137 -49.43 -17.53 -6.08
N VAL A 138 -49.01 -16.31 -6.43
CA VAL A 138 -48.08 -16.11 -7.55
C VAL A 138 -46.64 -16.17 -7.07
N ASN A 139 -45.72 -16.64 -7.92
CA ASN A 139 -44.29 -16.51 -7.68
C ASN A 139 -43.95 -15.03 -7.43
N LEU A 140 -43.46 -14.69 -6.24
CA LEU A 140 -43.25 -13.30 -5.82
C LEU A 140 -42.31 -13.23 -4.62
N THR A 141 -41.37 -12.28 -4.62
CA THR A 141 -40.44 -12.07 -3.50
C THR A 141 -40.63 -10.67 -2.92
N LEU A 142 -41.01 -10.62 -1.65
CA LEU A 142 -41.41 -9.43 -0.90
C LEU A 142 -40.49 -9.27 0.32
N VAL A 143 -40.07 -8.04 0.61
CA VAL A 143 -39.34 -7.68 1.83
C VAL A 143 -40.25 -6.82 2.70
N ASP A 144 -40.75 -7.38 3.79
CA ASP A 144 -41.50 -6.63 4.80
C ASP A 144 -40.52 -5.90 5.72
N LEU A 145 -40.61 -4.56 5.76
CA LEU A 145 -39.76 -3.71 6.59
C LEU A 145 -40.51 -3.23 7.83
N PRO A 146 -39.80 -2.86 8.93
CA PRO A 146 -40.41 -2.20 10.07
C PRO A 146 -41.23 -0.96 9.67
N GLY A 147 -42.40 -0.80 10.27
CA GLY A 147 -43.28 0.34 9.97
C GLY A 147 -42.77 1.62 10.63
N ILE A 148 -42.74 2.73 9.89
CA ILE A 148 -42.25 4.02 10.40
C ILE A 148 -43.09 4.48 11.59
N THR A 149 -42.42 4.80 12.71
CA THR A 149 -43.00 5.39 13.93
C THR A 149 -42.41 6.78 14.17
N LYS A 150 -43.16 7.68 14.82
CA LYS A 150 -42.73 9.07 15.15
C LYS A 150 -42.45 9.30 16.63
N VAL A 151 -42.80 8.34 17.49
CA VAL A 151 -42.65 8.44 18.95
C VAL A 151 -42.22 7.06 19.46
N PRO A 152 -41.11 6.96 20.25
CA PRO A 152 -40.70 5.71 20.87
C PRO A 152 -41.72 5.25 21.93
N VAL A 153 -42.02 3.96 21.99
CA VAL A 153 -43.04 3.40 22.91
C VAL A 153 -42.49 2.34 23.88
N GLY A 154 -42.41 2.72 25.16
CA GLY A 154 -41.79 1.92 26.21
C GLY A 154 -40.28 1.88 26.05
N ASP A 155 -39.67 0.70 26.15
CA ASP A 155 -38.21 0.46 26.17
C ASP A 155 -37.55 0.56 24.76
N GLN A 156 -38.10 1.41 23.89
CA GLN A 156 -37.51 1.74 22.61
C GLN A 156 -36.52 2.91 22.76
N PRO A 157 -35.38 2.89 22.06
CA PRO A 157 -34.43 3.98 22.14
C PRO A 157 -34.97 5.24 21.44
N ASN A 158 -34.52 6.41 21.86
CA ASN A 158 -35.06 7.69 21.38
C ASN A 158 -34.81 7.95 19.87
N ASP A 159 -33.84 7.27 19.28
CA ASP A 159 -33.45 7.30 17.88
C ASP A 159 -34.12 6.21 17.03
N ILE A 160 -35.11 5.47 17.56
CA ILE A 160 -35.78 4.37 16.85
C ILE A 160 -36.37 4.79 15.48
N GLU A 161 -36.86 6.02 15.33
CA GLU A 161 -37.33 6.54 14.04
C GLU A 161 -36.19 6.64 13.02
N VAL A 162 -35.00 7.04 13.45
CA VAL A 162 -33.80 7.14 12.60
C VAL A 162 -33.33 5.75 12.22
N GLN A 163 -33.22 4.83 13.19
CA GLN A 163 -32.86 3.42 12.92
C GLN A 163 -33.81 2.75 11.92
N ILE A 164 -35.14 2.96 12.03
CA ILE A 164 -36.12 2.45 11.06
C ILE A 164 -35.90 3.06 9.68
N LYS A 165 -35.67 4.38 9.59
CA LYS A 165 -35.44 5.06 8.30
C LYS A 165 -34.14 4.60 7.66
N ASP A 166 -33.05 4.49 8.41
CA ASP A 166 -31.75 4.04 7.90
C ASP A 166 -31.84 2.59 7.40
N LEU A 167 -32.52 1.71 8.14
CA LEU A 167 -32.80 0.34 7.70
C LEU A 167 -33.66 0.31 6.42
N ILE A 168 -34.73 1.11 6.34
CA ILE A 168 -35.55 1.21 5.12
C ILE A 168 -34.68 1.71 3.95
N LEU A 169 -33.95 2.82 4.14
CA LEU A 169 -33.05 3.42 3.16
C LEU A 169 -31.99 2.43 2.68
N LYS A 170 -31.40 1.62 3.56
CA LYS A 170 -30.46 0.54 3.19
C LYS A 170 -31.07 -0.43 2.17
N HIS A 171 -32.33 -0.82 2.36
CA HIS A 171 -33.03 -1.71 1.43
C HIS A 171 -33.53 -1.01 0.15
N ILE A 172 -34.06 0.21 0.23
CA ILE A 172 -34.64 0.93 -0.92
C ILE A 172 -33.64 1.74 -1.75
N SER A 173 -32.44 2.02 -1.23
CA SER A 173 -31.36 2.65 -2.01
C SER A 173 -30.81 1.74 -3.11
N ASN A 174 -31.04 0.43 -3.02
CA ASN A 174 -30.78 -0.51 -4.09
C ASN A 174 -31.57 -0.09 -5.36
N PRO A 175 -30.93 0.27 -6.49
CA PRO A 175 -31.62 0.72 -7.70
C PRO A 175 -32.49 -0.39 -8.32
N ASN A 176 -32.14 -1.65 -8.07
CA ASN A 176 -32.89 -2.82 -8.50
C ASN A 176 -34.05 -3.16 -7.56
N CYS A 177 -34.37 -2.33 -6.56
CA CYS A 177 -35.53 -2.54 -5.70
C CYS A 177 -36.76 -1.76 -6.18
N ILE A 178 -37.89 -2.47 -6.34
CA ILE A 178 -39.22 -1.87 -6.51
C ILE A 178 -39.74 -1.48 -5.12
N ILE A 179 -40.15 -0.21 -4.96
CA ILE A 179 -40.66 0.32 -3.70
C ILE A 179 -42.19 0.21 -3.70
N LEU A 180 -42.75 -0.52 -2.73
CA LEU A 180 -44.19 -0.62 -2.50
C LEU A 180 -44.59 0.31 -1.36
N ALA A 181 -45.03 1.52 -1.69
CA ALA A 181 -45.38 2.57 -0.73
C ALA A 181 -46.83 2.40 -0.25
N VAL A 182 -47.03 1.81 0.93
CA VAL A 182 -48.33 1.52 1.53
C VAL A 182 -48.80 2.70 2.38
N THR A 183 -49.90 3.33 1.97
CA THR A 183 -50.54 4.49 2.62
C THR A 183 -52.01 4.20 2.90
N ALA A 184 -52.58 4.75 3.97
CA ALA A 184 -54.00 4.60 4.29
C ALA A 184 -54.84 5.73 3.69
N ALA A 185 -56.01 5.40 3.13
CA ALA A 185 -56.93 6.35 2.48
C ALA A 185 -57.57 7.36 3.44
N ASN A 186 -57.63 7.02 4.74
CA ASN A 186 -58.17 7.89 5.80
C ASN A 186 -57.15 8.89 6.34
N THR A 187 -55.99 9.03 5.68
CA THR A 187 -54.95 10.01 5.99
C THR A 187 -54.58 10.77 4.72
N ASP A 188 -54.24 12.06 4.82
CA ASP A 188 -53.84 12.83 3.65
C ASP A 188 -52.57 12.25 3.03
N MET A 189 -52.71 11.70 1.82
CA MET A 189 -51.64 11.04 1.09
C MET A 189 -50.51 12.00 0.69
N ALA A 190 -50.76 13.31 0.62
CA ALA A 190 -49.70 14.30 0.39
C ALA A 190 -48.69 14.35 1.56
N THR A 191 -49.11 13.93 2.76
CA THR A 191 -48.27 13.87 3.98
C THR A 191 -47.70 12.47 4.26
N SER A 192 -47.85 11.52 3.33
CA SER A 192 -47.41 10.14 3.54
C SER A 192 -45.89 10.01 3.67
N GLU A 193 -45.42 9.61 4.85
CA GLU A 193 -43.99 9.31 5.11
C GLU A 193 -43.47 8.20 4.18
N ALA A 194 -44.31 7.25 3.77
CA ALA A 194 -43.92 6.18 2.87
C ALA A 194 -43.55 6.71 1.46
N LEU A 195 -44.31 7.69 0.97
CA LEU A 195 -44.03 8.35 -0.31
C LEU A 195 -42.89 9.37 -0.19
N LYS A 196 -42.72 10.00 0.97
CA LYS A 196 -41.60 10.90 1.25
C LYS A 196 -40.26 10.14 1.23
N VAL A 197 -40.15 9.06 1.99
CA VAL A 197 -38.95 8.20 2.03
C VAL A 197 -38.69 7.55 0.66
N ALA A 198 -39.74 7.18 -0.09
CA ALA A 198 -39.56 6.72 -1.47
C ALA A 198 -38.99 7.81 -2.40
N ARG A 199 -39.46 9.07 -2.31
CA ARG A 199 -38.96 10.18 -3.13
C ARG A 199 -37.52 10.59 -2.82
N GLU A 200 -37.02 10.31 -1.63
CA GLU A 200 -35.61 10.54 -1.27
C GLU A 200 -34.65 9.67 -2.10
N VAL A 201 -35.09 8.48 -2.56
CA VAL A 201 -34.29 7.52 -3.37
C VAL A 201 -34.83 7.27 -4.79
N ASP A 202 -36.03 7.75 -5.11
CA ASP A 202 -36.71 7.66 -6.41
C ASP A 202 -37.55 8.95 -6.65
N PRO A 203 -36.91 10.10 -6.88
CA PRO A 203 -37.60 11.40 -6.99
C PRO A 203 -38.57 11.47 -8.17
N ASP A 204 -38.29 10.73 -9.24
CA ASP A 204 -39.15 10.63 -10.44
C ASP A 204 -40.31 9.62 -10.29
N GLY A 205 -40.31 8.81 -9.21
CA GLY A 205 -41.27 7.74 -8.97
C GLY A 205 -41.24 6.62 -10.02
N ARG A 206 -40.06 6.33 -10.61
CA ARG A 206 -39.88 5.34 -11.70
C ARG A 206 -40.06 3.90 -11.24
N ARG A 207 -39.63 3.60 -10.01
CA ARG A 207 -39.63 2.26 -9.40
C ARG A 207 -40.53 2.17 -8.16
N THR A 208 -41.33 3.20 -7.93
CA THR A 208 -42.28 3.30 -6.81
C THR A 208 -43.71 3.02 -7.25
N LEU A 209 -44.36 2.04 -6.63
CA LEU A 209 -45.78 1.71 -6.75
C LEU A 209 -46.50 2.11 -5.46
N ALA A 210 -47.55 2.92 -5.54
CA ALA A 210 -48.32 3.33 -4.37
C ALA A 210 -49.53 2.39 -4.14
N VAL A 211 -49.69 1.93 -2.90
CA VAL A 211 -50.85 1.12 -2.46
C VAL A 211 -51.67 1.90 -1.46
N VAL A 212 -52.97 2.04 -1.74
CA VAL A 212 -53.91 2.81 -0.92
C VAL A 212 -54.84 1.86 -0.18
N THR A 213 -54.62 1.66 1.12
CA THR A 213 -55.41 0.77 1.96
C THR A 213 -56.61 1.51 2.59
N LYS A 214 -57.55 0.78 3.21
CA LYS A 214 -58.64 1.35 4.03
C LYS A 214 -59.60 2.32 3.30
N LEU A 215 -59.87 2.09 2.01
CA LEU A 215 -60.80 2.91 1.20
C LEU A 215 -62.25 2.95 1.75
N ASP A 216 -62.58 1.96 2.57
CA ASP A 216 -63.81 1.78 3.33
C ASP A 216 -63.92 2.73 4.53
N LEU A 217 -62.80 3.10 5.16
CA LEU A 217 -62.72 3.98 6.33
C LEU A 217 -62.50 5.46 5.98
N MET A 218 -62.81 5.86 4.75
CA MET A 218 -62.81 7.27 4.35
C MET A 218 -64.07 7.98 4.83
N ASP A 219 -63.94 9.25 5.21
CA ASP A 219 -65.05 10.08 5.68
C ASP A 219 -66.19 10.16 4.66
N ALA A 220 -67.43 10.10 5.15
CA ALA A 220 -68.62 10.14 4.30
C ALA A 220 -68.69 11.46 3.52
N GLY A 221 -68.73 11.36 2.19
CA GLY A 221 -68.65 12.52 1.28
C GLY A 221 -67.25 12.78 0.70
N THR A 222 -66.23 12.04 1.13
CA THR A 222 -64.90 12.03 0.51
C THR A 222 -64.69 10.77 -0.34
N ASP A 223 -63.88 10.89 -1.39
CA ASP A 223 -63.47 9.77 -2.23
C ASP A 223 -61.98 9.86 -2.59
N ALA A 224 -61.39 8.72 -2.99
CA ALA A 224 -59.99 8.62 -3.40
C ALA A 224 -59.82 8.66 -4.93
N MET A 225 -60.82 9.10 -5.69
CA MET A 225 -60.87 8.96 -7.15
C MET A 225 -59.75 9.76 -7.83
N ASP A 226 -59.54 11.01 -7.42
CA ASP A 226 -58.43 11.84 -7.95
C ASP A 226 -57.05 11.27 -7.61
N VAL A 227 -56.91 10.62 -6.46
CA VAL A 227 -55.65 10.00 -6.05
C VAL A 227 -55.41 8.71 -6.83
N LEU A 228 -56.41 7.82 -6.94
CA LEU A 228 -56.32 6.58 -7.71
C LEU A 228 -56.16 6.82 -9.24
N MET A 229 -56.61 7.98 -9.75
CA MET A 229 -56.32 8.42 -11.11
C MET A 229 -54.91 9.04 -11.28
N GLY A 230 -54.15 9.21 -10.20
CA GLY A 230 -52.79 9.78 -10.24
C GLY A 230 -52.75 11.31 -10.47
N ARG A 231 -53.85 12.03 -10.22
CA ARG A 231 -53.92 13.49 -10.39
C ARG A 231 -53.21 14.24 -9.25
N VAL A 232 -53.29 13.70 -8.03
CA VAL A 232 -52.70 14.31 -6.82
C VAL A 232 -51.23 13.92 -6.65
N ILE A 233 -50.88 12.66 -6.93
CA ILE A 233 -49.54 12.12 -6.70
C ILE A 233 -49.08 11.37 -7.96
N PRO A 234 -48.14 11.94 -8.74
CA PRO A 234 -47.59 11.25 -9.90
C PRO A 234 -46.57 10.20 -9.45
N VAL A 235 -46.89 8.92 -9.70
CA VAL A 235 -45.98 7.76 -9.59
C VAL A 235 -46.06 6.96 -10.89
N LYS A 236 -44.92 6.55 -11.45
CA LYS A 236 -44.87 5.98 -12.82
C LYS A 236 -45.44 4.56 -12.90
N LEU A 237 -45.33 3.79 -11.81
CA LEU A 237 -45.92 2.44 -11.74
C LEU A 237 -47.44 2.46 -11.45
N GLY A 238 -47.99 3.63 -11.10
CA GLY A 238 -49.41 3.83 -10.81
C GLY A 238 -49.78 3.71 -9.32
N LEU A 239 -51.08 3.79 -9.05
CA LEU A 239 -51.67 3.64 -7.73
C LEU A 239 -52.70 2.51 -7.73
N ILE A 240 -52.72 1.69 -6.68
CA ILE A 240 -53.65 0.58 -6.53
C ILE A 240 -54.30 0.65 -5.14
N GLY A 241 -55.60 0.83 -5.12
CA GLY A 241 -56.45 0.78 -3.94
C GLY A 241 -56.81 -0.64 -3.55
N VAL A 242 -56.80 -0.93 -2.24
CA VAL A 242 -57.14 -2.24 -1.66
C VAL A 242 -57.99 -2.08 -0.40
N VAL A 243 -58.87 -3.05 -0.13
CA VAL A 243 -59.68 -3.12 1.09
C VAL A 243 -59.37 -4.42 1.80
N ASN A 244 -58.87 -4.30 3.02
CA ASN A 244 -58.43 -5.42 3.85
C ASN A 244 -59.41 -5.62 5.02
N ARG A 245 -59.32 -6.77 5.70
CA ARG A 245 -60.08 -7.07 6.92
C ARG A 245 -59.84 -6.00 8.00
N SER A 246 -60.92 -5.52 8.62
CA SER A 246 -60.86 -4.67 9.81
C SER A 246 -60.43 -5.48 11.04
N GLN A 247 -60.06 -4.80 12.14
CA GLN A 247 -59.74 -5.48 13.40
C GLN A 247 -60.90 -6.33 13.92
N LEU A 248 -62.15 -5.93 13.66
CA LEU A 248 -63.34 -6.70 14.02
C LEU A 248 -63.47 -7.98 13.16
N ASP A 249 -63.22 -7.87 11.85
CA ASP A 249 -63.21 -9.04 10.95
C ASP A 249 -62.12 -10.07 11.36
N ILE A 250 -60.96 -9.58 11.80
CA ILE A 250 -59.84 -10.42 12.29
C ILE A 250 -60.22 -11.12 13.59
N ASN A 251 -60.80 -10.40 14.56
CA ASN A 251 -61.28 -10.98 15.82
C ASN A 251 -62.38 -12.03 15.56
N ASN A 252 -63.23 -11.81 14.55
CA ASN A 252 -64.26 -12.73 14.09
C ASN A 252 -63.73 -13.87 13.18
N LYS A 253 -62.40 -13.97 12.98
CA LYS A 253 -61.73 -14.96 12.13
C LYS A 253 -62.27 -15.06 10.69
N LYS A 254 -62.67 -13.93 10.11
CA LYS A 254 -63.11 -13.85 8.71
C LYS A 254 -61.98 -14.29 7.77
N SER A 255 -62.29 -15.18 6.83
CA SER A 255 -61.29 -15.70 5.89
C SER A 255 -60.82 -14.62 4.91
N VAL A 256 -59.58 -14.77 4.41
CA VAL A 256 -59.03 -13.88 3.38
C VAL A 256 -59.83 -13.99 2.07
N ALA A 257 -60.34 -15.18 1.74
CA ALA A 257 -61.20 -15.38 0.57
C ALA A 257 -62.51 -14.58 0.64
N ASP A 258 -63.14 -14.53 1.83
CA ASP A 258 -64.33 -13.70 2.07
C ASP A 258 -64.01 -12.21 1.97
N ALA A 259 -62.90 -11.78 2.56
CA ALA A 259 -62.44 -10.41 2.48
C ALA A 259 -62.22 -9.94 1.04
N ILE A 260 -61.65 -10.79 0.17
CA ILE A 260 -61.46 -10.47 -1.26
C ILE A 260 -62.80 -10.43 -2.03
N ARG A 261 -63.82 -11.21 -1.60
CA ARG A 261 -65.18 -11.11 -2.16
C ARG A 261 -65.83 -9.78 -1.78
N ASP A 262 -65.70 -9.37 -0.52
CA ASP A 262 -66.24 -8.11 -0.01
C ASP A 262 -65.51 -6.89 -0.57
N GLU A 263 -64.18 -6.96 -0.74
CA GLU A 263 -63.38 -5.96 -1.46
C GLU A 263 -63.92 -5.73 -2.87
N HIS A 264 -64.16 -6.82 -3.63
CA HIS A 264 -64.70 -6.71 -4.97
C HIS A 264 -66.11 -6.09 -4.97
N ALA A 265 -67.00 -6.51 -4.06
CA ALA A 265 -68.34 -5.93 -3.92
C ALA A 265 -68.30 -4.43 -3.56
N PHE A 266 -67.40 -4.04 -2.66
CA PHE A 266 -67.17 -2.65 -2.27
C PHE A 266 -66.66 -1.80 -3.44
N LEU A 267 -65.62 -2.27 -4.15
CA LEU A 267 -65.04 -1.56 -5.29
C LEU A 267 -66.05 -1.38 -6.43
N GLN A 268 -66.85 -2.42 -6.74
CA GLN A 268 -67.92 -2.33 -7.74
C GLN A 268 -69.02 -1.33 -7.34
N LYS A 269 -69.28 -1.13 -6.04
CA LYS A 269 -70.29 -0.19 -5.54
C LYS A 269 -69.79 1.25 -5.42
N LYS A 270 -68.60 1.47 -4.85
CA LYS A 270 -68.05 2.82 -4.56
C LYS A 270 -67.19 3.39 -5.68
N TYR A 271 -66.51 2.54 -6.47
CA TYR A 271 -65.59 2.95 -7.54
C TYR A 271 -65.77 2.13 -8.84
N PRO A 272 -66.97 2.09 -9.47
CA PRO A 272 -67.28 1.13 -10.53
C PRO A 272 -66.31 1.17 -11.72
N SER A 273 -65.94 2.38 -12.17
CA SER A 273 -65.03 2.60 -13.30
C SER A 273 -63.58 2.21 -13.02
N LEU A 274 -63.20 2.12 -11.74
CA LEU A 274 -61.84 1.78 -11.30
C LEU A 274 -61.73 0.38 -10.69
N ALA A 275 -62.85 -0.32 -10.45
CA ALA A 275 -62.86 -1.65 -9.83
C ALA A 275 -61.96 -2.67 -10.54
N ASN A 276 -61.88 -2.63 -11.87
CA ASN A 276 -61.02 -3.51 -12.68
C ASN A 276 -59.51 -3.18 -12.61
N ARG A 277 -59.13 -2.06 -11.99
CA ARG A 277 -57.73 -1.61 -11.80
C ARG A 277 -57.33 -1.54 -10.32
N ASN A 278 -58.17 -2.05 -9.43
CA ASN A 278 -57.99 -2.02 -7.99
C ASN A 278 -58.23 -3.42 -7.39
N GLY A 279 -57.95 -3.54 -6.10
CA GLY A 279 -58.13 -4.75 -5.33
C GLY A 279 -56.93 -5.70 -5.36
N THR A 280 -56.89 -6.58 -4.36
CA THR A 280 -55.79 -7.49 -4.05
C THR A 280 -55.42 -8.39 -5.23
N LYS A 281 -56.42 -8.91 -5.97
CA LYS A 281 -56.18 -9.74 -7.16
C LYS A 281 -55.50 -8.98 -8.30
N TYR A 282 -55.81 -7.69 -8.48
CA TYR A 282 -55.16 -6.85 -9.48
C TYR A 282 -53.74 -6.45 -9.02
N LEU A 283 -53.57 -6.16 -7.73
CA LEU A 283 -52.27 -5.89 -7.11
C LEU A 283 -51.31 -7.07 -7.31
N ALA A 284 -51.68 -8.30 -6.94
CA ALA A 284 -50.84 -9.49 -7.07
C ALA A 284 -50.35 -9.71 -8.51
N ARG A 285 -51.27 -9.61 -9.49
CA ARG A 285 -50.94 -9.74 -10.92
C ARG A 285 -50.03 -8.62 -11.41
N THR A 286 -50.24 -7.39 -10.93
CA THR A 286 -49.43 -6.24 -11.31
C THR A 286 -48.03 -6.32 -10.71
N LEU A 287 -47.90 -6.69 -9.43
CA LEU A 287 -46.61 -6.91 -8.77
C LEU A 287 -45.80 -8.01 -9.46
N ASN A 288 -46.39 -9.16 -9.76
CA ASN A 288 -45.71 -10.23 -10.50
C ASN A 288 -45.25 -9.76 -11.89
N ARG A 289 -46.12 -9.08 -12.66
CA ARG A 289 -45.73 -8.53 -13.97
C ARG A 289 -44.60 -7.51 -13.89
N LEU A 290 -44.66 -6.59 -12.92
CA LEU A 290 -43.63 -5.58 -12.69
C LEU A 290 -42.31 -6.24 -12.27
N LEU A 291 -42.34 -7.20 -11.34
CA LEU A 291 -41.15 -7.94 -10.92
C LEU A 291 -40.53 -8.72 -12.08
N MET A 292 -41.32 -9.41 -12.91
CA MET A 292 -40.80 -10.12 -14.09
C MET A 292 -40.17 -9.18 -15.12
N HIS A 293 -40.78 -8.01 -15.38
CA HIS A 293 -40.21 -7.01 -16.29
C HIS A 293 -38.90 -6.44 -15.74
N HIS A 294 -38.90 -6.08 -14.46
CA HIS A 294 -37.75 -5.51 -13.77
C HIS A 294 -36.60 -6.51 -13.65
N ILE A 295 -36.87 -7.78 -13.32
CA ILE A 295 -35.89 -8.87 -13.38
C ILE A 295 -35.27 -8.96 -14.79
N ARG A 296 -36.10 -8.93 -15.84
CA ARG A 296 -35.64 -9.02 -17.23
C ARG A 296 -34.70 -7.87 -17.61
N ASP A 297 -35.01 -6.65 -17.16
CA ASP A 297 -34.22 -5.45 -17.48
C ASP A 297 -32.90 -5.40 -16.68
N CYS A 298 -32.92 -5.83 -15.42
CA CYS A 298 -31.72 -5.85 -14.56
C CYS A 298 -30.80 -7.06 -14.82
N LEU A 299 -31.29 -8.17 -15.40
CA LEU A 299 -30.52 -9.39 -15.60
C LEU A 299 -29.24 -9.23 -16.46
N PRO A 300 -29.23 -8.47 -17.58
CA PRO A 300 -28.01 -8.21 -18.34
C PRO A 300 -26.94 -7.50 -17.51
N GLU A 301 -27.31 -6.45 -16.79
CA GLU A 301 -26.40 -5.69 -15.93
C GLU A 301 -25.87 -6.58 -14.79
N LEU A 302 -26.77 -7.30 -14.11
CA LEU A 302 -26.42 -8.26 -13.06
C LEU A 302 -25.41 -9.31 -13.56
N LYS A 303 -25.61 -9.86 -14.76
CA LYS A 303 -24.66 -10.80 -15.40
C LYS A 303 -23.31 -10.14 -15.64
N THR A 304 -23.26 -8.90 -16.15
CA THR A 304 -21.99 -8.19 -16.34
C THR A 304 -21.26 -7.92 -15.03
N ARG A 305 -21.98 -7.50 -13.97
CA ARG A 305 -21.42 -7.27 -12.63
C ARG A 305 -20.86 -8.55 -12.01
N ILE A 306 -21.58 -9.67 -12.13
CA ILE A 306 -21.11 -10.99 -11.68
C ILE A 306 -19.84 -11.40 -12.44
N ASN A 307 -19.78 -11.21 -13.76
CA ASN A 307 -18.59 -11.53 -14.55
C ASN A 307 -17.38 -10.66 -14.16
N VAL A 308 -17.58 -9.36 -13.87
CA VAL A 308 -16.52 -8.47 -13.40
C VAL A 308 -16.02 -8.88 -12.02
N LEU A 309 -16.92 -9.17 -11.07
CA LEU A 309 -16.55 -9.66 -9.74
C LEU A 309 -15.84 -11.01 -9.80
N ALA A 310 -16.30 -11.92 -10.66
CA ALA A 310 -15.63 -13.21 -10.90
C ALA A 310 -14.22 -13.02 -11.47
N ALA A 311 -14.02 -12.11 -12.44
CA ALA A 311 -12.70 -11.80 -12.97
C ALA A 311 -11.78 -11.14 -11.92
N GLN A 312 -12.31 -10.25 -11.08
CA GLN A 312 -11.57 -9.63 -9.97
C GLN A 312 -11.14 -10.67 -8.93
N TYR A 313 -12.05 -11.54 -8.48
CA TYR A 313 -11.74 -12.62 -7.55
C TYR A 313 -10.82 -13.68 -8.15
N GLN A 314 -10.94 -13.97 -9.45
CA GLN A 314 -10.00 -14.85 -10.15
C GLN A 314 -8.60 -14.23 -10.21
N SER A 315 -8.48 -12.93 -10.49
CA SER A 315 -7.20 -12.21 -10.46
C SER A 315 -6.60 -12.17 -9.05
N LEU A 316 -7.42 -12.00 -8.02
CA LEU A 316 -6.98 -12.05 -6.62
C LEU A 316 -6.52 -13.46 -6.23
N LEU A 317 -7.26 -14.51 -6.64
CA LEU A 317 -6.89 -15.91 -6.42
C LEU A 317 -5.58 -16.24 -7.15
N SER A 318 -5.40 -15.78 -8.39
CA SER A 318 -4.12 -15.90 -9.10
C SER A 318 -2.97 -15.14 -8.43
N SER A 319 -3.23 -14.02 -7.73
CA SER A 319 -2.20 -13.31 -6.94
C SER A 319 -1.76 -14.08 -5.69
N TYR A 320 -2.64 -14.92 -5.12
CA TYR A 320 -2.26 -15.88 -4.09
C TYR A 320 -1.54 -17.11 -4.66
N GLY A 321 -1.48 -17.28 -5.99
CA GLY A 321 -0.85 -18.40 -6.67
C GLY A 321 -1.62 -19.72 -6.52
N GLU A 322 -1.02 -20.80 -7.01
CA GLU A 322 -1.67 -22.11 -7.11
C GLU A 322 -1.70 -22.87 -5.75
N PRO A 323 -2.63 -23.82 -5.56
CA PRO A 323 -2.58 -24.74 -4.44
C PRO A 323 -1.32 -25.62 -4.52
N VAL A 324 -0.73 -25.95 -3.37
CA VAL A 324 0.47 -26.81 -3.33
C VAL A 324 0.04 -28.27 -3.45
N GLU A 325 0.06 -28.80 -4.67
CA GLU A 325 -0.17 -30.23 -4.93
C GLU A 325 1.09 -31.06 -4.63
N ASP A 326 2.23 -30.68 -5.21
CA ASP A 326 3.54 -31.27 -4.92
C ASP A 326 4.46 -30.27 -4.21
N GLN A 327 4.77 -30.57 -2.95
CA GLN A 327 5.66 -29.77 -2.10
C GLN A 327 7.09 -29.69 -2.66
N SER A 328 7.58 -30.77 -3.30
CA SER A 328 8.95 -30.88 -3.78
C SER A 328 9.17 -30.08 -5.07
N ALA A 329 8.26 -30.21 -6.04
CA ALA A 329 8.26 -29.40 -7.25
C ALA A 329 8.09 -27.90 -6.93
N THR A 330 7.15 -27.56 -6.05
CA THR A 330 6.91 -26.16 -5.61
C THR A 330 8.17 -25.56 -4.97
N LEU A 331 8.84 -26.30 -4.07
CA LEU A 331 10.08 -25.85 -3.44
C LEU A 331 11.19 -25.60 -4.47
N LEU A 332 11.37 -26.52 -5.42
CA LEU A 332 12.37 -26.37 -6.48
C LEU A 332 12.08 -25.17 -7.38
N GLN A 333 10.82 -24.96 -7.77
CA GLN A 333 10.39 -23.83 -8.59
C GLN A 333 10.63 -22.49 -7.87
N LEU A 334 10.28 -22.39 -6.58
CA LEU A 334 10.51 -21.18 -5.77
C LEU A 334 12.01 -20.85 -5.62
N ILE A 335 12.84 -21.85 -5.32
CA ILE A 335 14.31 -21.67 -5.20
C ILE A 335 14.92 -21.27 -6.56
N THR A 336 14.52 -21.94 -7.64
CA THR A 336 15.03 -21.65 -9.00
C THR A 336 14.64 -20.25 -9.45
N LYS A 337 13.40 -19.83 -9.18
CA LYS A 337 12.89 -18.48 -9.47
C LYS A 337 13.66 -17.42 -8.68
N PHE A 338 13.85 -17.62 -7.37
CA PHE A 338 14.67 -16.72 -6.54
C PHE A 338 16.11 -16.61 -7.06
N ALA A 339 16.76 -17.73 -7.36
CA ALA A 339 18.13 -17.74 -7.87
C ALA A 339 18.26 -17.03 -9.22
N THR A 340 17.28 -17.22 -10.11
CA THR A 340 17.22 -16.55 -11.43
C THR A 340 17.09 -15.04 -11.26
N GLU A 341 16.14 -14.55 -10.45
CA GLU A 341 15.95 -13.10 -10.26
C GLU A 341 17.13 -12.46 -9.49
N TYR A 342 17.79 -13.19 -8.57
CA TYR A 342 19.01 -12.73 -7.91
C TYR A 342 20.17 -12.54 -8.90
N CYS A 343 20.41 -13.51 -9.80
CA CYS A 343 21.39 -13.35 -10.88
C CYS A 343 21.02 -12.20 -11.82
N ASN A 344 19.77 -12.13 -12.27
CA ASN A 344 19.30 -11.05 -13.16
C ASN A 344 19.47 -9.65 -12.54
N THR A 345 19.33 -9.51 -11.21
CA THR A 345 19.53 -8.24 -10.50
C THR A 345 21.01 -7.84 -10.43
N ILE A 346 21.92 -8.82 -10.36
CA ILE A 346 23.37 -8.59 -10.47
C ILE A 346 23.79 -8.27 -11.90
N GLU A 347 23.14 -8.88 -12.91
CA GLU A 347 23.44 -8.62 -14.33
C GLU A 347 22.76 -7.36 -14.88
N GLY A 348 21.76 -6.81 -14.18
CA GLY A 348 20.95 -5.68 -14.66
C GLY A 348 19.87 -6.08 -15.68
N THR A 349 19.55 -7.37 -15.78
CA THR A 349 18.56 -7.97 -16.68
C THR A 349 17.23 -8.31 -15.99
N ALA A 350 17.08 -7.92 -14.71
CA ALA A 350 15.87 -8.15 -13.92
C ALA A 350 14.62 -7.52 -14.56
N LYS A 351 13.48 -8.20 -14.45
CA LYS A 351 12.19 -7.71 -15.01
C LYS A 351 11.65 -6.46 -14.32
N TYR A 352 12.05 -6.27 -13.06
CA TYR A 352 11.63 -5.16 -12.21
C TYR A 352 12.86 -4.33 -11.88
N ILE A 353 13.10 -3.28 -12.67
CA ILE A 353 14.19 -2.32 -12.44
C ILE A 353 13.61 -1.15 -11.65
N GLU A 354 14.05 -0.98 -10.41
CA GLU A 354 13.67 0.15 -9.57
C GLU A 354 14.33 1.44 -10.07
N THR A 355 13.53 2.49 -10.23
CA THR A 355 13.97 3.78 -10.81
C THR A 355 14.35 4.83 -9.77
N ALA A 356 14.19 4.51 -8.48
CA ALA A 356 14.39 5.45 -7.37
C ALA A 356 15.84 5.49 -6.86
N GLU A 357 16.50 4.34 -6.74
CA GLU A 357 17.88 4.22 -6.26
C GLU A 357 18.69 3.29 -7.18
N LEU A 358 19.98 3.58 -7.32
CA LEU A 358 20.91 2.71 -8.04
C LEU A 358 21.25 1.49 -7.18
N CYS A 359 20.69 0.32 -7.53
CA CYS A 359 20.93 -0.96 -6.86
C CYS A 359 21.54 -2.01 -7.81
N GLY A 360 21.96 -3.15 -7.27
CA GLY A 360 22.33 -4.32 -8.08
C GLY A 360 23.63 -4.14 -8.87
N GLY A 361 23.66 -4.71 -10.08
CA GLY A 361 24.86 -4.68 -10.95
C GLY A 361 25.41 -3.28 -11.22
N ALA A 362 24.52 -2.32 -11.51
CA ALA A 362 24.93 -0.95 -11.80
C ALA A 362 25.50 -0.23 -10.56
N ARG A 363 25.01 -0.58 -9.36
CA ARG A 363 25.57 -0.09 -8.09
C ARG A 363 26.94 -0.67 -7.79
N ILE A 364 27.15 -1.96 -8.06
CA ILE A 364 28.47 -2.59 -7.96
C ILE A 364 29.47 -1.92 -8.93
N CYS A 365 29.05 -1.63 -10.16
CA CYS A 365 29.86 -0.90 -11.14
C CYS A 365 30.24 0.52 -10.64
N TYR A 366 29.30 1.24 -10.02
CA TYR A 366 29.55 2.53 -9.36
C TYR A 366 30.53 2.41 -8.17
N ILE A 367 30.45 1.34 -7.38
CA ILE A 367 31.41 1.11 -6.28
C ILE A 367 32.84 0.97 -6.84
N PHE A 368 33.05 0.17 -7.89
CA PHE A 368 34.38 -0.02 -8.48
C PHE A 368 34.94 1.25 -9.15
N HIS A 369 34.16 1.93 -10.00
CA HIS A 369 34.69 3.06 -10.78
C HIS A 369 34.63 4.39 -10.01
N GLU A 370 33.47 4.75 -9.47
CA GLU A 370 33.22 6.08 -8.90
C GLU A 370 33.62 6.18 -7.42
N THR A 371 33.53 5.09 -6.66
CA THR A 371 33.88 5.09 -5.23
C THR A 371 35.33 4.68 -5.01
N PHE A 372 35.71 3.50 -5.46
CA PHE A 372 37.06 2.97 -5.28
C PHE A 372 38.10 3.73 -6.11
N GLY A 373 37.81 4.02 -7.38
CA GLY A 373 38.65 4.88 -8.23
C GLY A 373 38.97 6.23 -7.59
N ARG A 374 37.95 7.01 -7.18
CA ARG A 374 38.17 8.29 -6.47
C ARG A 374 38.91 8.14 -5.15
N THR A 375 38.66 7.05 -4.41
CA THR A 375 39.35 6.79 -3.14
C THR A 375 40.84 6.56 -3.38
N LEU A 376 41.20 5.71 -4.36
CA LEU A 376 42.59 5.51 -4.78
C LEU A 376 43.23 6.81 -5.29
N GLU A 377 42.51 7.59 -6.11
CA GLU A 377 43.00 8.88 -6.63
C GLU A 377 43.34 9.87 -5.51
N SER A 378 42.57 9.85 -4.41
CA SER A 378 42.79 10.70 -3.24
C SER A 378 44.01 10.32 -2.39
N VAL A 379 44.60 9.12 -2.59
CA VAL A 379 45.80 8.69 -1.88
C VAL A 379 47.03 9.41 -2.46
N ASP A 380 47.49 10.45 -1.77
CA ASP A 380 48.69 11.21 -2.16
C ASP A 380 49.94 10.31 -2.19
N PRO A 381 50.68 10.22 -3.32
CA PRO A 381 51.94 9.48 -3.44
C PRO A 381 53.04 9.91 -2.47
N LEU A 382 53.02 11.15 -1.95
CA LEU A 382 53.97 11.63 -0.94
C LEU A 382 53.35 11.76 0.46
N GLY A 383 52.10 11.29 0.65
CA GLY A 383 51.39 11.40 1.92
C GLY A 383 52.19 10.78 3.08
N GLY A 384 52.52 11.58 4.09
CA GLY A 384 53.32 11.13 5.24
C GLY A 384 54.82 10.91 4.96
N LEU A 385 55.37 11.55 3.92
CA LEU A 385 56.81 11.67 3.69
C LEU A 385 57.24 13.14 3.78
N SER A 386 57.92 13.52 4.86
CA SER A 386 58.65 14.79 4.87
C SER A 386 60.00 14.63 4.17
N THR A 387 60.55 15.73 3.65
CA THR A 387 61.92 15.76 3.10
C THR A 387 62.95 15.28 4.15
N ILE A 388 62.68 15.47 5.45
CA ILE A 388 63.53 15.00 6.56
C ILE A 388 63.49 13.47 6.68
N ASP A 389 62.32 12.84 6.50
CA ASP A 389 62.19 11.37 6.49
C ASP A 389 62.95 10.76 5.31
N ILE A 390 62.86 11.39 4.14
CA ILE A 390 63.59 10.96 2.93
C ILE A 390 65.10 11.07 3.16
N LEU A 391 65.61 12.18 3.71
CA LEU A 391 67.03 12.30 4.08
C LEU A 391 67.47 11.27 5.12
N THR A 392 66.61 10.97 6.08
CA THR A 392 66.87 9.96 7.11
C THR A 392 66.96 8.57 6.48
N ALA A 393 66.07 8.24 5.54
CA ALA A 393 66.14 7.00 4.76
C ALA A 393 67.40 6.92 3.88
N ILE A 394 67.78 7.99 3.18
CA ILE A 394 69.02 8.05 2.38
C ILE A 394 70.25 7.81 3.27
N ARG A 395 70.35 8.49 4.42
CA ARG A 395 71.47 8.36 5.36
C ARG A 395 71.53 6.97 5.98
N ASN A 396 70.40 6.41 6.40
CA ASN A 396 70.34 5.06 6.96
C ASN A 396 70.68 3.98 5.92
N ALA A 397 70.23 4.14 4.67
CA ALA A 397 70.58 3.23 3.57
C ALA A 397 72.06 3.37 3.11
N THR A 398 72.66 4.56 3.29
CA THR A 398 74.09 4.80 3.05
C THR A 398 74.95 4.17 4.16
N GLY A 399 74.46 4.18 5.40
CA GLY A 399 75.12 3.56 6.54
C GLY A 399 76.45 4.24 6.91
N PRO A 400 77.46 3.49 7.40
CA PRO A 400 78.69 4.06 7.93
C PRO A 400 79.73 4.49 6.88
N ARG A 401 79.43 4.36 5.57
CA ARG A 401 80.37 4.67 4.48
C ARG A 401 79.91 5.91 3.70
N PRO A 402 80.82 6.80 3.27
CA PRO A 402 80.43 7.92 2.40
C PRO A 402 80.01 7.42 1.01
N SER A 403 78.88 7.93 0.50
CA SER A 403 78.35 7.60 -0.83
C SER A 403 78.54 8.74 -1.85
N LEU A 404 78.74 8.36 -3.12
CA LEU A 404 78.74 9.28 -4.26
C LEU A 404 77.35 9.41 -4.89
N PHE A 405 76.55 8.34 -4.84
CA PHE A 405 75.21 8.24 -5.43
C PHE A 405 74.16 7.92 -4.36
N VAL A 406 72.89 8.22 -4.67
CA VAL A 406 71.74 7.91 -3.81
C VAL A 406 71.48 6.40 -3.82
N PRO A 407 71.36 5.72 -2.66
CA PRO A 407 71.12 4.26 -2.63
C PRO A 407 69.70 3.88 -3.09
N GLU A 408 69.58 2.95 -4.04
CA GLU A 408 68.28 2.45 -4.55
C GLU A 408 67.37 1.91 -3.42
N ILE A 409 67.96 1.27 -2.41
CA ILE A 409 67.27 0.75 -1.21
C ILE A 409 66.43 1.83 -0.51
N SER A 410 66.88 3.10 -0.53
CA SER A 410 66.12 4.20 0.08
C SER A 410 64.84 4.54 -0.70
N PHE A 411 64.87 4.43 -2.04
CA PHE A 411 63.67 4.52 -2.86
C PHE A 411 62.75 3.32 -2.64
N GLU A 412 63.28 2.09 -2.66
CA GLU A 412 62.47 0.87 -2.48
C GLU A 412 61.71 0.86 -1.15
N LEU A 413 62.38 1.18 -0.04
CA LEU A 413 61.78 1.19 1.30
C LEU A 413 60.63 2.20 1.40
N LEU A 414 60.81 3.40 0.82
CA LEU A 414 59.82 4.46 0.84
C LEU A 414 58.64 4.16 -0.09
N VAL A 415 58.88 3.59 -1.27
CA VAL A 415 57.81 3.10 -2.16
C VAL A 415 56.99 2.01 -1.49
N LYS A 416 57.61 1.00 -0.87
CA LYS A 416 56.88 -0.06 -0.17
C LYS A 416 55.99 0.49 0.95
N LYS A 417 56.47 1.52 1.68
CA LYS A 417 55.65 2.23 2.69
C LYS A 417 54.43 2.92 2.06
N GLN A 418 54.55 3.47 0.85
CA GLN A 418 53.43 4.11 0.14
C GLN A 418 52.47 3.10 -0.48
N VAL A 419 52.95 2.10 -1.21
CA VAL A 419 52.13 1.06 -1.84
C VAL A 419 51.27 0.32 -0.81
N LYS A 420 51.79 0.07 0.40
CA LYS A 420 51.02 -0.56 1.47
C LYS A 420 49.76 0.23 1.89
N ARG A 421 49.72 1.56 1.68
CA ARG A 421 48.52 2.38 1.95
C ARG A 421 47.36 2.10 0.99
N LEU A 422 47.58 1.38 -0.11
CA LEU A 422 46.54 1.00 -1.07
C LEU A 422 45.75 -0.25 -0.62
N GLU A 423 46.24 -0.96 0.41
CA GLU A 423 45.60 -2.17 0.95
C GLU A 423 44.24 -1.87 1.61
N GLU A 424 44.19 -0.86 2.48
CA GLU A 424 42.99 -0.51 3.25
C GLU A 424 41.83 -0.02 2.35
N PRO A 425 42.02 0.89 1.37
CA PRO A 425 40.99 1.23 0.38
C PRO A 425 40.48 0.01 -0.42
N SER A 426 41.37 -0.93 -0.75
CA SER A 426 41.03 -2.11 -1.55
C SER A 426 40.18 -3.10 -0.76
N LEU A 427 40.54 -3.38 0.51
CA LEU A 427 39.72 -4.18 1.43
C LEU A 427 38.36 -3.50 1.68
N ARG A 428 38.34 -2.17 1.84
CA ARG A 428 37.09 -1.42 2.02
C ARG A 428 36.17 -1.50 0.79
N CYS A 429 36.72 -1.59 -0.42
CA CYS A 429 35.93 -1.83 -1.63
C CYS A 429 35.22 -3.19 -1.59
N VAL A 430 35.89 -4.26 -1.12
CA VAL A 430 35.27 -5.59 -0.97
C VAL A 430 34.12 -5.55 0.04
N GLU A 431 34.28 -4.82 1.16
CA GLU A 431 33.21 -4.64 2.15
C GLU A 431 31.99 -3.92 1.57
N LEU A 432 32.19 -2.87 0.76
CA LEU A 432 31.08 -2.14 0.11
C LEU A 432 30.32 -3.02 -0.90
N VAL A 433 31.04 -3.83 -1.68
CA VAL A 433 30.40 -4.81 -2.58
C VAL A 433 29.65 -5.88 -1.78
N HIS A 434 30.19 -6.33 -0.64
CA HIS A 434 29.50 -7.28 0.24
C HIS A 434 28.20 -6.71 0.83
N GLU A 435 28.20 -5.43 1.23
CA GLU A 435 26.98 -4.72 1.67
C GLU A 435 25.94 -4.67 0.54
N GLU A 436 26.35 -4.30 -0.67
CA GLU A 436 25.43 -4.24 -1.82
C GLU A 436 24.88 -5.62 -2.19
N MET A 437 25.69 -6.68 -2.18
CA MET A 437 25.19 -8.04 -2.39
C MET A 437 24.17 -8.48 -1.33
N GLN A 438 24.28 -8.00 -0.08
CA GLN A 438 23.23 -8.22 0.92
C GLN A 438 21.97 -7.36 0.64
N ARG A 439 22.12 -6.12 0.18
CA ARG A 439 21.01 -5.24 -0.22
C ARG A 439 20.19 -5.86 -1.38
N ILE A 440 20.84 -6.51 -2.34
CA ILE A 440 20.17 -7.25 -3.43
C ILE A 440 19.22 -8.33 -2.88
N ILE A 441 19.57 -9.04 -1.80
CA ILE A 441 18.69 -10.05 -1.19
C ILE A 441 17.39 -9.41 -0.71
N GLN A 442 17.47 -8.21 -0.10
CA GLN A 442 16.30 -7.46 0.37
C GLN A 442 15.46 -6.94 -0.80
N HIS A 443 16.09 -6.45 -1.85
CA HIS A 443 15.41 -6.03 -3.08
C HIS A 443 14.65 -7.21 -3.73
N CYS A 444 15.31 -8.35 -3.96
CA CYS A 444 14.65 -9.57 -4.43
C CYS A 444 13.51 -10.03 -3.48
N SER A 445 13.66 -9.78 -2.18
CA SER A 445 12.65 -10.08 -1.14
C SER A 445 11.42 -9.16 -1.17
N ASN A 446 11.43 -8.06 -1.92
CA ASN A 446 10.28 -7.16 -2.06
C ASN A 446 9.45 -7.46 -3.31
N TYR A 447 10.08 -7.84 -4.43
CA TYR A 447 9.40 -7.98 -5.73
C TYR A 447 9.02 -9.43 -6.08
N SER A 448 9.87 -10.41 -5.76
CA SER A 448 9.64 -11.82 -6.17
C SER A 448 8.77 -12.62 -5.19
N THR A 449 8.29 -11.99 -4.12
CA THR A 449 7.90 -12.67 -2.88
C THR A 449 6.42 -12.74 -2.56
N GLN A 450 5.48 -12.30 -3.40
CA GLN A 450 4.05 -12.59 -3.14
C GLN A 450 3.80 -14.10 -2.97
N GLU A 451 4.52 -14.94 -3.73
CA GLU A 451 4.52 -16.40 -3.56
C GLU A 451 5.32 -16.87 -2.33
N LEU A 452 6.49 -16.28 -2.05
CA LEU A 452 7.35 -16.67 -0.92
C LEU A 452 6.81 -16.20 0.45
N GLN A 453 6.01 -15.14 0.50
CA GLN A 453 5.30 -14.68 1.70
C GLN A 453 4.28 -15.71 2.21
N ARG A 454 3.81 -16.63 1.35
CA ARG A 454 3.04 -17.81 1.77
C ARG A 454 3.85 -18.77 2.65
N PHE A 455 5.18 -18.70 2.58
CA PHE A 455 6.11 -19.58 3.29
C PHE A 455 7.19 -18.78 4.04
N PRO A 456 6.84 -18.03 5.12
CA PRO A 456 7.81 -17.17 5.82
C PRO A 456 9.08 -17.90 6.27
N LYS A 457 8.95 -19.13 6.77
CA LYS A 457 10.09 -19.98 7.17
C LYS A 457 11.03 -20.35 6.02
N LEU A 458 10.50 -20.50 4.80
CA LEU A 458 11.31 -20.78 3.61
C LEU A 458 12.05 -19.52 3.16
N HIS A 459 11.38 -18.36 3.21
CA HIS A 459 12.00 -17.07 2.93
C HIS A 459 13.16 -16.77 3.89
N GLU A 460 12.95 -16.90 5.20
CA GLU A 460 14.00 -16.74 6.22
C GLU A 460 15.20 -17.67 5.95
N ALA A 461 14.94 -18.96 5.67
CA ALA A 461 15.99 -19.94 5.39
C ALA A 461 16.79 -19.62 4.11
N ILE A 462 16.13 -19.15 3.04
CA ILE A 462 16.82 -18.72 1.81
C ILE A 462 17.73 -17.52 2.10
N VAL A 463 17.22 -16.51 2.80
CA VAL A 463 17.99 -15.31 3.18
C VAL A 463 19.20 -15.67 4.04
N GLU A 464 19.03 -16.59 5.02
CA GLU A 464 20.13 -17.07 5.86
C GLU A 464 21.20 -17.80 5.03
N VAL A 465 20.80 -18.73 4.15
CA VAL A 465 21.73 -19.52 3.33
C VAL A 465 22.55 -18.61 2.40
N VAL A 466 21.93 -17.65 1.72
CA VAL A 466 22.63 -16.72 0.82
C VAL A 466 23.55 -15.79 1.62
N THR A 467 23.10 -15.25 2.75
CA THR A 467 23.94 -14.40 3.61
C THR A 467 25.15 -15.17 4.16
N CYS A 468 24.96 -16.44 4.55
CA CYS A 468 26.01 -17.33 5.00
C CYS A 468 27.01 -17.65 3.87
N LEU A 469 26.54 -17.84 2.63
CA LEU A 469 27.40 -18.01 1.45
C LEU A 469 28.27 -16.77 1.20
N LEU A 470 27.68 -15.56 1.23
CA LEU A 470 28.44 -14.32 1.06
C LEU A 470 29.52 -14.17 2.15
N ARG A 471 29.19 -14.45 3.41
CA ARG A 471 30.16 -14.41 4.54
C ARG A 471 31.29 -15.42 4.39
N LYS A 472 31.04 -16.61 3.81
CA LYS A 472 32.07 -17.62 3.51
C LYS A 472 33.02 -17.21 2.38
N ARG A 473 32.56 -16.40 1.42
CA ARG A 473 33.37 -15.93 0.28
C ARG A 473 34.19 -14.67 0.62
N LEU A 474 33.70 -13.81 1.52
CA LEU A 474 34.37 -12.59 1.95
C LEU A 474 35.85 -12.76 2.36
N PRO A 475 36.24 -13.68 3.28
CA PRO A 475 37.64 -13.80 3.69
C PRO A 475 38.55 -14.28 2.55
N ILE A 476 38.05 -15.14 1.66
CA ILE A 476 38.79 -15.64 0.49
C ILE A 476 39.09 -14.48 -0.48
N THR A 477 38.13 -13.57 -0.67
CA THR A 477 38.32 -12.37 -1.49
C THR A 477 39.29 -11.38 -0.83
N ASN A 478 39.19 -11.16 0.48
CA ASN A 478 40.11 -10.30 1.23
C ASN A 478 41.55 -10.83 1.19
N GLU A 479 41.75 -12.15 1.31
CA GLU A 479 43.07 -12.79 1.16
C GLU A 479 43.64 -12.56 -0.25
N MET A 480 42.82 -12.68 -1.30
CA MET A 480 43.25 -12.37 -2.66
C MET A 480 43.65 -10.91 -2.84
N VAL A 481 42.89 -9.96 -2.30
CA VAL A 481 43.22 -8.52 -2.34
C VAL A 481 44.51 -8.21 -1.57
N HIS A 482 44.69 -8.81 -0.39
CA HIS A 482 45.94 -8.72 0.36
C HIS A 482 47.13 -9.26 -0.46
N ASN A 483 46.96 -10.42 -1.10
CA ASN A 483 47.98 -11.03 -1.96
C ASN A 483 48.33 -10.16 -3.18
N LEU A 484 47.35 -9.49 -3.81
CA LEU A 484 47.60 -8.56 -4.92
C LEU A 484 48.50 -7.40 -4.50
N VAL A 485 48.24 -6.78 -3.34
CA VAL A 485 49.09 -5.70 -2.80
C VAL A 485 50.45 -6.25 -2.36
N ALA A 486 50.50 -7.45 -1.77
CA ALA A 486 51.74 -8.10 -1.36
C ALA A 486 52.66 -8.42 -2.56
N ILE A 487 52.11 -8.76 -3.73
CA ILE A 487 52.86 -8.96 -4.99
C ILE A 487 53.57 -7.65 -5.41
N GLU A 488 52.86 -6.52 -5.40
CA GLU A 488 53.43 -5.20 -5.73
C GLU A 488 54.46 -4.72 -4.69
N LEU A 489 54.38 -5.21 -3.44
CA LEU A 489 55.38 -5.00 -2.38
C LEU A 489 56.59 -5.95 -2.48
N ALA A 490 56.44 -7.13 -3.10
CA ALA A 490 57.50 -8.11 -3.21
C ALA A 490 58.61 -7.65 -4.17
N TYR A 491 58.23 -7.20 -5.37
CA TYR A 491 59.17 -6.82 -6.43
C TYR A 491 58.83 -5.44 -7.03
N ILE A 492 59.83 -4.54 -7.05
CA ILE A 492 59.72 -3.22 -7.68
C ILE A 492 60.31 -3.29 -9.09
N ASN A 493 59.47 -3.19 -10.12
CA ASN A 493 59.91 -3.29 -11.50
C ASN A 493 60.40 -1.95 -12.05
N THR A 494 61.69 -1.65 -11.85
CA THR A 494 62.35 -0.45 -12.41
C THR A 494 62.50 -0.46 -13.94
N LYS A 495 62.08 -1.54 -14.63
CA LYS A 495 62.03 -1.65 -16.09
C LYS A 495 60.61 -1.51 -16.66
N HIS A 496 59.63 -1.07 -15.86
CA HIS A 496 58.28 -0.83 -16.35
C HIS A 496 58.27 0.23 -17.47
N PRO A 497 57.52 0.04 -18.59
CA PRO A 497 57.50 0.99 -19.71
C PRO A 497 57.24 2.43 -19.26
N ASP A 498 56.14 2.64 -18.53
CA ASP A 498 55.72 3.96 -18.02
C ASP A 498 56.71 4.57 -16.98
N PHE A 499 57.64 3.78 -16.44
CA PHE A 499 58.68 4.24 -15.52
C PHE A 499 59.95 4.67 -16.27
N ALA A 500 60.22 4.11 -17.45
CA ALA A 500 61.36 4.47 -18.27
C ALA A 500 61.27 5.92 -18.77
N ASP A 501 60.08 6.40 -19.14
CA ASP A 501 59.85 7.78 -19.57
C ASP A 501 60.13 8.79 -18.44
N ALA A 502 59.75 8.46 -17.19
CA ALA A 502 60.06 9.28 -16.02
C ALA A 502 61.58 9.40 -15.76
N CYS A 503 62.33 8.31 -16.01
CA CYS A 503 63.80 8.32 -15.95
C CYS A 503 64.44 9.04 -17.15
N GLY A 504 63.85 8.97 -18.36
CA GLY A 504 64.35 9.65 -19.55
C GLY A 504 64.46 11.18 -19.40
N VAL A 505 63.50 11.79 -18.68
CA VAL A 505 63.50 13.22 -18.36
C VAL A 505 64.65 13.63 -17.42
N MET A 506 65.27 12.69 -16.69
CA MET A 506 66.44 12.97 -15.86
C MET A 506 67.69 13.31 -16.70
N ASN A 507 67.92 12.62 -17.82
CA ASN A 507 69.10 12.83 -18.65
C ASN A 507 69.07 14.17 -19.39
N ASN A 508 67.92 14.55 -19.96
CA ASN A 508 67.80 15.78 -20.77
C ASN A 508 68.10 17.05 -19.96
N ASN A 509 67.74 17.08 -18.67
CA ASN A 509 68.02 18.22 -17.79
C ASN A 509 69.51 18.35 -17.40
N ILE A 510 70.28 17.27 -17.46
CA ILE A 510 71.73 17.28 -17.19
C ILE A 510 72.50 17.91 -18.37
N GLU A 511 72.10 17.62 -19.61
CA GLU A 511 72.73 18.22 -20.79
C GLU A 511 72.49 19.73 -20.90
N VAL A 512 71.26 20.20 -20.66
CA VAL A 512 70.91 21.63 -20.76
C VAL A 512 71.68 22.48 -19.74
N CYS A 513 71.81 22.00 -18.50
CA CYS A 513 72.56 22.71 -17.47
C CYS A 513 74.09 22.73 -17.73
N THR A 514 74.61 21.70 -18.41
CA THR A 514 76.02 21.62 -18.79
C THR A 514 76.34 22.53 -19.98
N ARG A 515 75.46 22.62 -20.99
CA ARG A 515 75.61 23.57 -22.12
C ARG A 515 75.64 25.03 -21.66
N ASN A 516 74.76 25.43 -20.74
CA ASN A 516 74.64 26.83 -20.31
C ASN A 516 75.82 27.34 -19.45
N LYS A 517 76.72 26.47 -18.97
CA LYS A 517 77.94 26.88 -18.24
C LYS A 517 79.18 27.08 -19.12
N ILE A 518 79.16 26.60 -20.36
CA ILE A 518 80.32 26.67 -21.26
C ILE A 518 80.27 27.92 -22.16
N LEU A 519 79.08 28.52 -22.35
CA LEU A 519 78.85 29.64 -23.26
C LEU A 519 79.01 31.05 -22.64
N SER A 520 79.32 31.18 -21.34
CA SER A 520 79.31 32.47 -20.63
C SER A 520 80.69 33.08 -20.36
N HIS A 521 81.77 32.57 -20.98
CA HIS A 521 83.14 33.08 -20.83
C HIS A 521 83.87 33.20 -22.19
N THR A 522 83.44 34.12 -23.06
CA THR A 522 84.27 34.63 -24.17
C THR A 522 83.73 35.94 -24.77
N TYR A 523 84.54 37.02 -24.70
CA TYR A 523 84.43 38.34 -25.38
C TYR A 523 83.16 39.20 -25.13
N ILE A 524 83.15 40.48 -24.74
CA ILE A 524 83.99 41.70 -24.92
C ILE A 524 83.66 42.55 -26.18
N PHE A 525 83.17 43.78 -25.90
CA PHE A 525 83.10 45.03 -26.70
C PHE A 525 81.86 45.44 -27.57
N LEU A 526 81.66 46.77 -27.57
CA LEU A 526 80.61 47.69 -28.07
C LEU A 526 80.84 48.15 -29.55
N PRO A 527 80.13 49.15 -30.18
CA PRO A 527 78.92 49.96 -29.80
C PRO A 527 77.87 50.23 -30.95
N SER A 528 76.91 51.15 -30.68
CA SER A 528 76.17 52.10 -31.56
C SER A 528 74.72 51.73 -31.94
N ALA A 529 73.70 52.46 -31.44
CA ALA A 529 73.09 53.74 -31.91
C ALA A 529 71.93 53.48 -32.90
N SER A 530 70.78 54.16 -32.96
CA SER A 530 70.18 55.37 -32.35
C SER A 530 68.64 55.30 -32.58
N GLY A 531 67.70 55.97 -31.90
CA GLY A 531 67.67 56.95 -30.79
C GLY A 531 66.27 57.64 -30.76
N ALA A 532 65.95 58.39 -29.68
CA ALA A 532 64.86 59.42 -29.55
C ALA A 532 63.37 59.03 -29.84
N ASP A 533 62.34 59.56 -29.17
CA ASP A 533 62.25 60.42 -27.97
C ASP A 533 60.81 60.41 -27.40
N MET A 534 60.66 60.70 -26.09
CA MET A 534 59.60 61.46 -25.36
C MET A 534 58.08 61.18 -25.60
N ASP A 535 57.14 61.42 -24.68
CA ASP A 535 57.15 62.13 -23.38
C ASP A 535 55.96 61.70 -22.47
N GLY A 536 55.93 62.18 -21.21
CA GLY A 536 54.65 62.49 -20.52
C GLY A 536 54.18 61.65 -19.31
N ALA A 537 54.35 62.20 -18.11
CA ALA A 537 53.52 61.99 -16.91
C ALA A 537 52.90 63.37 -16.50
N PRO A 538 51.87 63.53 -15.61
CA PRO A 538 51.91 63.04 -14.21
C PRO A 538 50.56 62.73 -13.49
N ALA A 539 50.71 62.39 -12.21
CA ALA A 539 49.78 62.10 -11.10
C ALA A 539 48.47 62.91 -10.90
N THR A 540 47.51 62.35 -10.12
CA THR A 540 47.12 62.80 -8.75
C THR A 540 45.97 61.96 -8.10
N GLY A 541 45.85 61.97 -6.75
CA GLY A 541 44.77 61.35 -5.93
C GLY A 541 43.59 62.29 -5.63
N PRO A 542 42.89 62.29 -4.45
CA PRO A 542 43.31 61.74 -3.13
C PRO A 542 42.19 61.21 -2.13
N GLN A 543 42.64 60.82 -0.90
CA GLN A 543 41.97 60.87 0.44
C GLN A 543 40.73 59.98 0.78
N GLY A 544 40.48 59.59 2.06
CA GLY A 544 41.16 59.86 3.35
C GLY A 544 40.95 58.73 4.40
N GLU A 545 41.83 58.55 5.41
CA GLU A 545 41.69 58.99 6.85
C GLU A 545 40.76 58.08 7.71
N GLN A 546 40.94 57.79 9.01
CA GLN A 546 41.88 58.03 10.14
C GLN A 546 41.58 56.91 11.20
N ASP A 547 42.17 56.74 12.40
CA ASP A 547 43.53 56.76 12.98
C ASP A 547 43.43 56.12 14.41
N GLY A 548 44.52 55.87 15.15
CA GLY A 548 44.42 55.54 16.60
C GLY A 548 45.59 54.81 17.27
N THR A 549 46.62 55.54 17.70
CA THR A 549 47.78 55.02 18.48
C THR A 549 47.51 54.83 20.00
N GLY A 550 48.28 53.97 20.68
CA GLY A 550 48.37 53.98 22.15
C GLY A 550 49.39 53.01 22.77
N ASN A 551 50.45 53.52 23.41
CA ASN A 551 51.57 52.75 23.98
C ASN A 551 51.81 53.17 25.45
N TRP A 552 51.92 52.23 26.41
CA TRP A 552 52.30 52.52 27.80
C TRP A 552 53.13 51.41 28.46
N ARG A 553 53.92 51.79 29.47
CA ARG A 553 55.12 51.06 29.93
C ARG A 553 55.18 50.91 31.46
N GLY A 554 55.34 49.67 31.92
CA GLY A 554 56.00 49.31 33.20
C GLY A 554 55.14 49.21 34.46
N MET A 555 55.47 48.24 35.34
CA MET A 555 56.06 48.51 36.67
C MET A 555 56.66 47.24 37.30
N LEU A 556 57.64 47.41 38.20
CA LEU A 556 58.32 46.36 38.98
C LEU A 556 57.88 46.41 40.45
N LYS A 557 57.80 45.25 41.15
CA LYS A 557 58.26 45.13 42.55
C LYS A 557 58.46 43.70 43.06
N LYS A 558 59.51 43.52 43.87
CA LYS A 558 59.77 42.39 44.81
C LYS A 558 58.81 42.47 46.01
N GLY A 559 58.64 41.46 46.89
CA GLY A 559 59.25 40.13 47.06
C GLY A 559 59.36 39.78 48.58
N GLU A 560 59.67 38.53 48.98
CA GLU A 560 60.07 38.17 50.37
C GLU A 560 60.74 36.77 50.49
N GLU A 561 61.30 36.42 51.67
CA GLU A 561 62.46 35.51 51.87
C GLU A 561 62.35 34.64 53.18
N ALA A 562 63.06 33.51 53.44
CA ALA A 562 64.08 32.77 52.65
C ALA A 562 64.12 31.20 52.82
N PRO A 563 64.83 30.54 53.80
CA PRO A 563 65.73 29.43 53.39
C PRO A 563 65.65 28.05 54.08
N GLY A 564 66.24 27.03 53.43
CA GLY A 564 66.53 25.67 53.96
C GLY A 564 67.65 24.94 53.18
N SER A 565 68.50 24.15 53.85
CA SER A 565 69.90 23.84 53.48
C SER A 565 70.21 22.54 52.68
N GLY A 566 70.90 22.69 51.53
CA GLY A 566 72.05 21.88 51.00
C GLY A 566 71.92 20.38 50.69
N PRO A 567 72.98 19.70 50.17
CA PRO A 567 74.15 20.19 49.42
C PRO A 567 74.42 19.43 48.08
N GLY A 568 75.35 19.90 47.22
CA GLY A 568 75.88 19.08 46.11
C GLY A 568 76.47 19.85 44.91
N SER A 569 77.80 19.95 44.84
CA SER A 569 78.54 20.66 43.77
C SER A 569 79.04 19.74 42.63
N PRO A 570 79.12 20.21 41.38
CA PRO A 570 79.99 19.61 40.36
C PRO A 570 81.09 20.56 39.86
N LEU A 571 82.27 20.00 39.55
CA LEU A 571 83.39 20.67 38.88
C LEU A 571 83.82 19.91 37.62
N LYS A 572 84.11 20.68 36.55
CA LYS A 572 84.90 20.32 35.36
C LYS A 572 84.42 19.16 34.46
N GLY A 573 83.61 19.55 33.47
CA GLY A 573 84.09 19.61 32.08
C GLY A 573 84.79 18.38 31.48
N VAL A 574 83.99 17.45 30.96
CA VAL A 574 84.39 16.49 29.92
C VAL A 574 83.74 16.94 28.62
N VAL A 575 84.51 17.06 27.53
CA VAL A 575 83.96 17.37 26.20
C VAL A 575 83.30 16.13 25.64
N ASN A 576 81.97 16.03 25.80
CA ASN A 576 81.20 14.87 25.39
C ASN A 576 80.83 14.99 23.90
N LEU A 577 81.47 14.19 23.05
CA LEU A 577 81.37 14.25 21.58
C LEU A 577 80.12 13.55 21.00
N LEU A 578 79.13 13.27 21.85
CA LEU A 578 77.97 12.41 21.55
C LEU A 578 76.62 13.14 21.49
N ASP A 579 76.51 14.36 22.04
CA ASP A 579 75.29 15.16 22.02
C ASP A 579 75.47 16.45 21.21
N VAL A 580 75.29 16.34 19.88
CA VAL A 580 74.89 17.47 19.05
C VAL A 580 73.46 17.21 18.58
N PRO A 581 72.44 17.84 19.19
CA PRO A 581 71.08 17.80 18.66
C PRO A 581 71.10 18.35 17.23
N VAL A 582 70.61 17.58 16.26
CA VAL A 582 70.47 18.06 14.88
C VAL A 582 69.47 19.22 14.89
N PRO A 583 69.85 20.45 14.53
CA PRO A 583 68.92 21.57 14.59
C PRO A 583 67.80 21.39 13.59
N VAL A 584 66.55 21.53 14.06
CA VAL A 584 65.32 21.48 13.24
C VAL A 584 65.29 22.57 12.14
N ALA A 585 66.22 23.55 12.20
CA ALA A 585 66.42 24.61 11.21
C ALA A 585 67.75 24.50 10.42
N ARG A 586 68.26 23.29 10.15
CA ARG A 586 69.41 23.12 9.25
C ARG A 586 68.99 23.33 7.79
N LYS A 587 69.47 24.42 7.16
CA LYS A 587 69.36 24.58 5.70
C LYS A 587 70.03 23.39 5.01
N LEU A 588 69.28 22.70 4.14
CA LEU A 588 69.77 21.56 3.37
C LEU A 588 70.91 21.98 2.46
N SER A 589 71.90 21.11 2.27
CA SER A 589 72.89 21.34 1.21
C SER A 589 72.24 21.18 -0.16
N SER A 590 72.77 21.89 -1.17
CA SER A 590 72.32 21.78 -2.57
C SER A 590 72.59 20.41 -3.21
N ARG A 591 73.20 19.48 -2.48
CA ARG A 591 73.29 18.05 -2.83
C ARG A 591 72.13 17.28 -2.20
N GLU A 592 71.99 17.35 -0.87
CA GLU A 592 70.89 16.72 -0.12
C GLU A 592 69.51 17.08 -0.68
N GLN A 593 69.30 18.34 -1.07
CA GLN A 593 68.03 18.80 -1.64
C GLN A 593 67.74 18.16 -3.02
N ARG A 594 68.75 18.01 -3.88
CA ARG A 594 68.61 17.29 -5.17
C ARG A 594 68.38 15.80 -4.97
N ASP A 595 69.08 15.19 -4.02
CA ASP A 595 68.96 13.77 -3.72
C ASP A 595 67.53 13.42 -3.24
N CYS A 596 66.89 14.31 -2.47
CA CYS A 596 65.45 14.23 -2.13
C CYS A 596 64.53 14.40 -3.33
N GLU A 597 64.72 15.45 -4.15
CA GLU A 597 63.88 15.71 -5.33
C GLU A 597 63.89 14.53 -6.32
N VAL A 598 65.03 13.83 -6.45
CA VAL A 598 65.13 12.61 -7.25
C VAL A 598 64.27 11.48 -6.67
N ILE A 599 64.38 11.19 -5.37
CA ILE A 599 63.57 10.15 -4.73
C ILE A 599 62.08 10.50 -4.78
N GLU A 600 61.68 11.74 -4.48
CA GLU A 600 60.28 12.17 -4.52
C GLU A 600 59.64 11.97 -5.91
N ARG A 601 60.38 12.24 -6.99
CA ARG A 601 59.92 12.01 -8.37
C ARG A 601 59.85 10.52 -8.73
N LEU A 602 60.81 9.71 -8.29
CA LEU A 602 60.78 8.26 -8.49
C LEU A 602 59.60 7.63 -7.75
N ILE A 603 59.37 8.00 -6.48
CA ILE A 603 58.22 7.54 -5.68
C ILE A 603 56.91 7.89 -6.38
N LYS A 604 56.72 9.16 -6.79
CA LYS A 604 55.52 9.59 -7.53
C LYS A 604 55.30 8.76 -8.79
N SER A 605 56.33 8.56 -9.59
CA SER A 605 56.23 7.85 -10.87
C SER A 605 55.85 6.38 -10.68
N TYR A 606 56.52 5.67 -9.76
CA TYR A 606 56.22 4.25 -9.50
C TYR A 606 54.85 4.07 -8.81
N PHE A 607 54.51 4.92 -7.85
CA PHE A 607 53.24 4.84 -7.13
C PHE A 607 52.03 5.02 -8.06
N LEU A 608 52.11 5.94 -9.03
CA LEU A 608 51.03 6.14 -10.01
C LEU A 608 50.80 4.91 -10.90
N ILE A 609 51.89 4.20 -11.28
CA ILE A 609 51.82 2.94 -12.03
C ILE A 609 51.14 1.85 -11.19
N VAL A 610 51.59 1.64 -9.95
CA VAL A 610 51.01 0.62 -9.06
C VAL A 610 49.55 0.93 -8.74
N ARG A 611 49.21 2.21 -8.50
CA ARG A 611 47.82 2.65 -8.27
C ARG A 611 46.92 2.29 -9.46
N LYS A 612 47.39 2.54 -10.69
CA LYS A 612 46.65 2.18 -11.90
C LYS A 612 46.51 0.65 -12.04
N ASN A 613 47.59 -0.10 -11.83
CA ASN A 613 47.56 -1.57 -11.88
C ASN A 613 46.63 -2.20 -10.82
N ILE A 614 46.42 -1.55 -9.67
CA ILE A 614 45.46 -1.97 -8.62
C ILE A 614 44.03 -1.49 -8.93
N GLN A 615 43.86 -0.43 -9.71
CA GLN A 615 42.55 0.06 -10.17
C GLN A 615 42.01 -0.76 -11.35
N ASP A 616 42.90 -1.27 -12.22
CA ASP A 616 42.58 -2.04 -13.42
C ASP A 616 42.44 -3.56 -13.17
N ARG A 617 42.66 -4.05 -11.93
CA ARG A 617 42.65 -5.49 -11.54
C ARG A 617 41.61 -5.81 -10.48
#